data_AF-A0A540NHU8-F1
#
_entry.id   AF-A0A540NHU8-F1
#
_cell.length_a   1.000
_cell.length_b   1.000
_cell.length_c   1.000
_cell.angle_alpha   90.00
_cell.angle_beta   90.00
_cell.angle_gamma   90.00
#
_symmetry.space_group_name_H-M   'P 1'
#
loop_
_entity.id
_entity.type
_entity.pdbx_description
1 polymer ?
#
loop_
_entity_poly.entity_id
_entity_poly.type
_entity_poly.pdbx_seq_one_letter_code
_entity_poly.pdbx_strand_id
1 'polypeptide(L)'
;MEGTHGGVGANGGEATAGSVGSEEEGTIFMGGFLEDVKQNLVEAKSWPTNFSAYIVSKAALNAYTRVLAKKYSSKNAINAVCPGFTDTDLNNHTGVFTTEEAAKGPVNLALLPDNGVSGLFFAQTELSTFE
;
A
#
# COMPACT_ATOMS: atom_id res chain seq x y z
N MET A 1 0.78 -46.30 -1.87
CA MET A 1 -0.12 -45.34 -2.52
C MET A 1 0.25 -43.99 -1.97
N GLU A 2 1.17 -43.34 -2.68
CA GLU A 2 1.55 -41.95 -2.45
C GLU A 2 0.41 -41.03 -2.89
N GLY A 3 0.18 -39.96 -2.14
CA GLY A 3 -0.76 -38.90 -2.47
C GLY A 3 -0.17 -37.59 -1.97
N THR A 4 0.30 -36.79 -2.92
CA THR A 4 1.24 -35.67 -2.82
C THR A 4 0.65 -34.36 -2.30
N HIS A 5 1.54 -33.55 -1.73
CA HIS A 5 1.42 -32.13 -1.39
C HIS A 5 0.73 -31.26 -2.45
N GLY A 6 -0.09 -30.31 -1.99
CA GLY A 6 -0.58 -29.17 -2.76
C GLY A 6 -0.50 -27.90 -1.93
N GLY A 7 0.72 -27.41 -1.68
CA GLY A 7 0.94 -26.06 -1.20
C GLY A 7 0.63 -25.07 -2.32
N VAL A 8 -0.33 -24.18 -2.10
CA VAL A 8 -0.63 -23.09 -3.03
C VAL A 8 0.46 -22.04 -2.83
N GLY A 9 1.49 -22.12 -3.68
CA GLY A 9 2.56 -21.15 -3.76
C GLY A 9 2.03 -19.81 -4.27
N ALA A 10 2.34 -18.77 -3.51
CA ALA A 10 2.38 -17.41 -3.99
C ALA A 10 3.38 -17.31 -5.15
N ASN A 11 2.90 -16.89 -6.32
CA ASN A 11 3.66 -16.40 -7.47
C ASN A 11 2.65 -15.51 -8.21
N GLY A 12 2.90 -14.26 -8.56
CA GLY A 12 4.13 -13.52 -8.75
C GLY A 12 3.77 -12.47 -9.81
N GLY A 13 4.12 -11.22 -9.56
CA GLY A 13 3.75 -10.09 -10.42
C GLY A 13 4.31 -8.81 -9.84
N GLU A 14 5.63 -8.80 -9.65
CA GLU A 14 6.42 -7.65 -9.25
C GLU A 14 6.32 -6.59 -10.36
N ALA A 15 5.35 -5.68 -10.23
CA ALA A 15 5.38 -4.42 -10.93
C ALA A 15 6.45 -3.58 -10.24
N THR A 16 7.61 -3.44 -10.87
CA THR A 16 8.69 -2.58 -10.38
C THR A 16 8.18 -1.14 -10.35
N ALA A 17 7.79 -0.69 -9.16
CA ALA A 17 7.49 0.70 -8.90
C ALA A 17 8.77 1.49 -9.11
N GLY A 18 8.92 2.13 -10.28
CA GLY A 18 9.85 3.23 -10.43
C GLY A 18 9.63 4.20 -9.26
N SER A 19 10.69 4.54 -8.53
CA SER A 19 10.53 5.26 -7.27
C SER A 19 9.93 6.63 -7.53
N VAL A 20 8.65 6.81 -7.20
CA VAL A 20 8.01 8.12 -7.17
C VAL A 20 8.65 8.92 -6.03
N GLY A 21 9.44 9.92 -6.37
CA GLY A 21 10.20 10.79 -5.46
C GLY A 21 9.58 12.18 -5.25
N SER A 22 8.56 12.53 -6.04
CA SER A 22 7.88 13.83 -6.03
C SER A 22 6.38 13.70 -6.37
N GLU A 23 5.61 14.77 -6.11
CA GLU A 23 4.17 14.81 -6.42
C GLU A 23 3.91 14.72 -7.94
N GLU A 24 4.78 15.31 -8.74
CA GLU A 24 4.71 15.29 -10.21
C GLU A 24 4.93 13.86 -10.75
N GLU A 25 5.99 13.19 -10.29
CA GLU A 25 6.27 11.79 -10.67
C GLU A 25 5.10 10.86 -10.28
N GLY A 26 4.43 11.13 -9.15
CA GLY A 26 3.25 10.37 -8.73
C GLY A 26 2.06 10.57 -9.67
N THR A 27 1.85 11.80 -10.13
CA THR A 27 0.80 12.13 -11.10
C THR A 27 1.08 11.48 -12.45
N ILE A 28 2.33 11.51 -12.91
CA ILE A 28 2.77 10.85 -14.15
C ILE A 28 2.56 9.32 -14.05
N PHE A 29 2.96 8.71 -12.93
CA PHE A 29 2.78 7.28 -12.68
C PHE A 29 1.30 6.86 -12.76
N MET A 30 0.42 7.59 -12.05
CA MET A 30 -1.02 7.32 -12.09
C MET A 30 -1.62 7.58 -13.48
N GLY A 31 -1.19 8.65 -14.15
CA GLY A 31 -1.64 8.99 -15.50
C GLY A 31 -1.27 7.90 -16.52
N GLY A 32 -0.05 7.38 -16.46
CA GLY A 32 0.41 6.27 -17.30
C GLY A 32 -0.42 5.00 -17.10
N PHE A 33 -0.68 4.63 -15.85
CA PHE A 33 -1.55 3.50 -15.54
C PHE A 33 -2.97 3.67 -16.12
N LEU A 34 -3.59 4.84 -15.92
CA LEU A 34 -4.94 5.11 -16.43
C LEU A 34 -5.00 5.06 -17.96
N GLU A 35 -3.95 5.48 -18.65
CA GLU A 35 -3.87 5.41 -20.11
C GLU A 35 -3.73 3.96 -20.59
N ASP A 36 -2.86 3.17 -19.96
CA ASP A 36 -2.70 1.75 -20.27
C ASP A 36 -4.00 0.95 -20.00
N VAL A 37 -4.77 1.31 -18.97
CA VAL A 37 -6.10 0.73 -18.71
C VAL A 37 -7.07 1.03 -19.85
N LYS A 38 -7.14 2.27 -20.34
CA LYS A 38 -8.03 2.63 -21.47
C LYS A 38 -7.67 1.90 -22.75
N GLN A 39 -6.38 1.62 -22.95
CA GLN A 39 -5.87 0.91 -24.12
C GLN A 39 -5.90 -0.62 -23.96
N ASN A 40 -6.43 -1.14 -22.84
CA ASN A 40 -6.46 -2.57 -22.52
C ASN A 40 -5.06 -3.22 -22.51
N LEU A 41 -4.07 -2.50 -21.98
CA LEU A 41 -2.66 -2.90 -21.94
C LEU A 41 -2.18 -3.37 -20.56
N VAL A 42 -3.08 -3.52 -19.58
CA VAL A 42 -2.73 -3.88 -18.18
C VAL A 42 -1.79 -5.08 -18.11
N GLU A 43 -2.17 -6.22 -18.69
CA GLU A 43 -1.33 -7.42 -18.70
C GLU A 43 -0.08 -7.26 -19.58
N ALA A 44 -0.25 -6.66 -20.77
CA ALA A 44 0.84 -6.46 -21.73
C ALA A 44 1.97 -5.55 -21.18
N LYS A 45 1.63 -4.65 -20.25
CA LYS A 45 2.55 -3.72 -19.57
C LYS A 45 2.94 -4.20 -18.17
N SER A 46 2.60 -5.45 -17.82
CA SER A 46 2.92 -6.06 -16.54
C SER A 46 2.36 -5.29 -15.32
N TRP A 47 1.27 -4.56 -15.50
CA TRP A 47 0.51 -4.04 -14.36
C TRP A 47 -0.11 -5.21 -13.59
N PRO A 48 -0.34 -5.06 -12.27
CA PRO A 48 -1.06 -6.07 -11.49
C PRO A 48 -2.43 -6.32 -12.13
N THR A 49 -2.83 -7.57 -12.30
CA THR A 49 -4.08 -7.91 -12.99
C THR A 49 -5.27 -7.94 -12.03
N ASN A 50 -5.11 -8.58 -10.88
CA ASN A 50 -6.12 -8.61 -9.82
C ASN A 50 -6.03 -7.36 -8.94
N PHE A 51 -7.17 -6.73 -8.66
CA PHE A 51 -7.23 -5.50 -7.85
C PHE A 51 -6.29 -4.39 -8.34
N SER A 52 -6.01 -4.35 -9.65
CA SER A 52 -5.02 -3.50 -10.30
C SER A 52 -5.05 -2.05 -9.81
N ALA A 53 -6.20 -1.39 -9.99
CA ALA A 53 -6.38 0.00 -9.60
C ALA A 53 -6.18 0.23 -8.10
N TYR A 54 -6.60 -0.71 -7.25
CA TYR A 54 -6.40 -0.62 -5.81
C TYR A 54 -4.91 -0.70 -5.46
N ILE A 55 -4.19 -1.69 -5.99
CA ILE A 55 -2.75 -1.85 -5.76
C ILE A 55 -1.98 -0.61 -6.21
N VAL A 56 -2.23 -0.14 -7.43
CA VAL A 56 -1.58 1.06 -7.99
C VAL A 56 -1.90 2.30 -7.13
N SER A 57 -3.16 2.46 -6.68
CA SER A 57 -3.55 3.58 -5.81
C SER A 57 -2.83 3.57 -4.46
N LYS A 58 -2.63 2.40 -3.85
CA LYS A 58 -1.95 2.27 -2.56
C LYS A 58 -0.44 2.41 -2.68
N ALA A 59 0.16 1.95 -3.79
CA ALA A 59 1.56 2.22 -4.10
C ALA A 59 1.81 3.74 -4.29
N ALA A 60 0.94 4.43 -5.02
CA ALA A 60 1.02 5.88 -5.20
C ALA A 60 0.85 6.63 -3.86
N LEU A 61 -0.11 6.23 -3.02
CA LEU A 61 -0.31 6.80 -1.68
C LEU A 61 0.92 6.61 -0.78
N ASN A 62 1.53 5.43 -0.81
CA ASN A 62 2.75 5.12 -0.07
C ASN A 62 3.93 6.00 -0.51
N ALA A 63 4.12 6.18 -1.81
CA ALA A 63 5.13 7.09 -2.33
C ALA A 63 4.87 8.55 -1.93
N TYR A 64 3.61 8.99 -2.06
CA TYR A 64 3.21 10.35 -1.70
C TYR A 64 3.42 10.64 -0.20
N THR A 65 3.20 9.65 0.66
CA THR A 65 3.52 9.73 2.09
C THR A 65 4.98 10.12 2.32
N ARG A 66 5.92 9.51 1.58
CA ARG A 66 7.36 9.83 1.69
C ARG A 66 7.68 11.22 1.17
N VAL A 67 7.02 11.66 0.10
CA VAL A 67 7.17 13.03 -0.43
C VAL A 67 6.73 14.06 0.60
N LEU A 68 5.55 13.85 1.20
CA LEU A 68 5.00 14.73 2.23
C LEU A 68 5.87 14.74 3.50
N ALA A 69 6.32 13.58 3.96
CA ALA A 69 7.19 13.47 5.13
C ALA A 69 8.49 14.28 4.96
N LYS A 70 9.10 14.27 3.77
CA LYS A 70 10.27 15.11 3.46
C LYS A 70 9.92 16.60 3.46
N LYS A 71 8.78 16.97 2.89
CA LYS A 71 8.32 18.36 2.74
C LYS A 71 7.92 19.01 4.06
N TYR A 72 7.38 18.23 5.01
CA TYR A 72 6.83 18.73 6.28
C TYR A 72 7.54 18.16 7.52
N SER A 73 8.80 17.73 7.37
CA SER A 73 9.58 17.02 8.39
C SER A 73 9.72 17.71 9.75
N SER A 74 9.52 19.03 9.82
CA SER A 74 9.62 19.82 11.06
C SER A 74 8.28 20.19 11.70
N LYS A 75 7.15 19.77 11.13
CA LYS A 75 5.81 20.21 11.57
C LYS A 75 4.87 19.08 11.93
N ASN A 76 4.88 17.99 11.17
CA ASN A 76 3.95 16.87 11.36
C ASN A 76 4.66 15.54 11.08
N ALA A 77 4.35 14.54 11.89
CA ALA A 77 4.66 13.15 11.56
C ALA A 77 3.71 12.66 10.45
N ILE A 78 4.26 12.15 9.36
CA ILE A 78 3.49 11.66 8.20
C ILE A 78 3.94 10.25 7.89
N ASN A 79 3.08 9.28 8.12
CA ASN A 79 3.37 7.85 7.95
C ASN A 79 2.23 7.16 7.20
N ALA A 80 2.53 6.00 6.62
CA ALA A 80 1.55 5.11 6.01
C ALA A 80 1.34 3.89 6.90
N VAL A 81 0.12 3.36 6.90
CA VAL A 81 -0.22 2.16 7.68
C VAL A 81 -1.16 1.25 6.88
N CYS A 82 -0.83 -0.04 6.88
CA CYS A 82 -1.73 -1.10 6.46
C CYS A 82 -2.40 -1.68 7.71
N PRO A 83 -3.73 -1.53 7.87
CA PRO A 83 -4.44 -2.00 9.06
C PRO A 83 -4.62 -3.52 9.12
N GLY A 84 -4.22 -4.25 8.06
CA GLY A 84 -4.45 -5.68 7.92
C GLY A 84 -5.81 -6.02 7.29
N PHE A 85 -6.03 -7.30 7.03
CA PHE A 85 -7.27 -7.80 6.41
C PHE A 85 -8.43 -7.76 7.42
N THR A 86 -9.19 -6.67 7.36
CA THR A 86 -10.13 -6.26 8.42
C THR A 86 -11.58 -6.61 8.07
N ASP A 87 -12.33 -7.10 9.04
CA ASP A 87 -13.77 -7.33 8.97
C ASP A 87 -14.51 -5.99 8.78
N THR A 88 -14.89 -5.73 7.53
CA THR A 88 -15.55 -4.51 7.03
C THR A 88 -16.34 -4.82 5.77
N ASP A 89 -17.23 -3.92 5.38
CA ASP A 89 -17.97 -3.98 4.10
C ASP A 89 -17.03 -4.11 2.89
N LEU A 90 -15.86 -3.47 2.91
CA LEU A 90 -14.87 -3.54 1.83
C LEU A 90 -14.43 -4.99 1.54
N ASN A 91 -14.39 -5.81 2.58
CA ASN A 91 -14.00 -7.21 2.52
C ASN A 91 -15.21 -8.16 2.66
N ASN A 92 -16.44 -7.68 2.49
CA ASN A 92 -17.67 -8.44 2.70
C ASN A 92 -17.69 -9.21 4.03
N HIS A 93 -17.17 -8.60 5.10
CA HIS A 93 -17.04 -9.22 6.42
C HIS A 93 -16.25 -10.54 6.48
N THR A 94 -15.27 -10.72 5.58
CA THR A 94 -14.39 -11.92 5.56
C THR A 94 -13.02 -11.71 6.19
N GLY A 95 -12.77 -10.54 6.79
CA GLY A 95 -11.50 -10.19 7.40
C GLY A 95 -11.16 -11.01 8.65
N VAL A 96 -9.87 -11.14 8.95
CA VAL A 96 -9.37 -11.86 10.13
C VAL A 96 -9.19 -10.97 11.36
N PHE A 97 -9.06 -9.65 11.16
CA PHE A 97 -8.98 -8.66 12.23
C PHE A 97 -10.33 -7.98 12.42
N THR A 98 -10.70 -7.73 13.67
CA THR A 98 -11.81 -6.83 13.98
C THR A 98 -11.46 -5.37 13.64
N THR A 99 -12.48 -4.52 13.47
CA THR A 99 -12.26 -3.08 13.24
C THR A 99 -11.47 -2.42 14.38
N GLU A 100 -11.68 -2.85 15.63
CA GLU A 100 -10.96 -2.33 16.79
C GLU A 100 -9.47 -2.69 16.74
N GLU A 101 -9.13 -3.93 16.39
CA GLU A 101 -7.72 -4.36 16.25
C GLU A 101 -7.02 -3.61 15.12
N ALA A 102 -7.67 -3.51 13.97
CA ALA A 102 -7.18 -2.81 12.79
C ALA A 102 -6.96 -1.30 13.02
N ALA A 103 -7.77 -0.67 13.88
CA ALA A 103 -7.68 0.75 14.19
C ALA A 103 -6.46 1.13 15.05
N LYS A 104 -5.85 0.16 15.77
CA LYS A 104 -4.73 0.43 16.68
C LYS A 104 -3.54 1.10 15.99
N GLY A 105 -3.15 0.60 14.82
CA GLY A 105 -2.04 1.17 14.03
C GLY A 105 -2.26 2.64 13.67
N PRO A 106 -3.34 2.97 12.93
CA PRO A 106 -3.69 4.35 12.61
C PRO A 106 -3.81 5.26 13.83
N VAL A 107 -4.47 4.81 14.91
CA VAL A 107 -4.65 5.60 16.13
C VAL A 107 -3.30 5.89 16.80
N ASN A 108 -2.42 4.90 16.91
CA ASN A 108 -1.09 5.08 17.49
C ASN A 108 -0.26 6.11 16.71
N LEU A 109 -0.32 6.08 15.37
CA LEU A 109 0.39 7.04 14.53
C LEU A 109 -0.18 8.45 14.61
N ALA A 110 -1.50 8.58 14.74
CA ALA A 110 -2.17 9.86 14.90
C ALA A 110 -1.87 10.53 16.25
N LEU A 111 -1.55 9.74 17.28
CA LEU A 111 -1.25 10.19 18.63
C LEU A 111 0.26 10.28 18.93
N LEU A 112 1.12 10.22 17.89
CA LEU A 112 2.55 10.42 18.06
C LEU A 112 2.83 11.83 18.63
N PRO A 113 3.86 11.97 19.49
CA PRO A 113 4.31 13.29 19.94
C PRO A 113 4.86 14.11 18.77
N ASP A 114 5.02 15.43 18.96
CA ASP A 114 5.48 16.40 17.95
C ASP A 114 6.84 16.06 17.27
N ASN A 115 7.58 15.11 17.83
CA ASN A 115 8.88 14.64 17.34
C ASN A 115 8.83 13.16 16.90
N GLY A 116 7.64 12.66 16.60
CA GLY A 116 7.40 11.28 16.22
C GLY A 116 8.12 10.89 14.93
N VAL A 117 8.23 9.57 14.71
CA VAL A 117 8.74 9.02 13.46
C VAL A 117 7.93 9.52 12.26
N SER A 118 8.58 9.73 11.11
CA SER A 118 7.96 10.27 9.90
C SER A 118 8.57 9.63 8.66
N GLY A 119 7.76 9.47 7.62
CA GLY A 119 8.14 8.88 6.33
C GLY A 119 8.24 7.37 6.32
N LEU A 120 7.63 6.68 7.30
CA LEU A 120 7.69 5.24 7.47
C LEU A 120 6.37 4.55 7.08
N PHE A 121 6.44 3.24 6.92
CA PHE A 121 5.30 2.36 6.69
C PHE A 121 5.13 1.38 7.85
N PHE A 122 3.89 1.16 8.27
CA PHE A 122 3.55 0.26 9.35
C PHE A 122 2.59 -0.83 8.86
N ALA A 123 2.87 -2.08 9.20
CA ALA A 123 1.94 -3.19 9.08
C ALA A 123 1.28 -3.40 10.45
N GLN A 124 0.01 -3.01 10.57
CA GLN A 124 -0.68 -2.85 11.84
C GLN A 124 0.09 -1.89 12.77
N THR A 125 0.64 -2.39 13.86
CA THR A 125 1.45 -1.61 14.82
C THR A 125 2.95 -1.78 14.63
N GLU A 126 3.39 -2.61 13.68
CA GLU A 126 4.79 -2.96 13.48
C GLU A 126 5.40 -2.15 12.34
N LEU A 127 6.63 -1.67 12.54
CA LEU A 127 7.40 -1.02 11.47
C LEU A 127 7.71 -2.01 10.35
N SER A 128 7.55 -1.58 9.10
CA SER A 128 7.76 -2.43 7.93
C SER A 128 8.38 -1.64 6.76
N THR A 129 8.66 -2.34 5.66
CA THR A 129 9.21 -1.78 4.42
C THR A 129 8.10 -1.34 3.47
N PHE A 130 8.42 -0.44 2.55
CA PHE A 130 7.53 -0.08 1.44
C PHE A 130 7.60 -1.09 0.28
N GLU A 131 8.56 -2.02 0.35
CA GLU A 131 8.80 -3.12 -0.59
C GLU A 131 7.95 -4.34 -0.25
#